data_AF-A0A8H6W0Z1-F1
#
_entry.id   AF-A0A8H6W0Z1-F1
#
_cell.length_a   1.000
_cell.length_b   1.000
_cell.length_c   1.000
_cell.angle_alpha   90.00
_cell.angle_beta   90.00
_cell.angle_gamma   90.00
#
_symmetry.space_group_name_H-M   'P 1'
#
loop_
_entity.id
_entity.type
_entity.pdbx_description
1 polymer ?
#
loop_
_entity_poly.entity_id
_entity_poly.type
_entity_poly.pdbx_seq_one_letter_code
_entity_poly.pdbx_strand_id
1 'polypeptide(L)'
;MLSTKPKKPPACDSCKAKRVLCHSSSTPNGPCPRCVEKGILCKTTYTPRGRPKKSLLGTSNEEPSHSTIITVQDTRSVELSYSPILTPDLVKHLFKCFLEMPEKGHPIFYRLDLEKTLIAASWRIDLLPPQVAVLVTCMCCVGAHISWSPSIIGPGPHPESLTDSTVFFPGADLRSYGERRAPVCRMLVDNAVSMACMARIMLEPSEMNMASCLLLETLQENFEQSSRPWASAYISHLRAIAPSLSDQEPAPIMWASYLMAEGLRAAINRKPVLVSYADQLFFFKGPPPPPLDSLLDMVQQQSSNPSPYNFKNTTAPLVFSCIRPFVFHTTQFTRDFYEQLLSDFARRTPPSETMIVKLLSTLSTMQSLISYCLSDIEFPDAAAIRHISNAELRSRVETFPEIRSCAFAMTVAFASLSLTLHRELEERAMSTANELFESTPLHVGCLMPSTTKWAQTRMASLRQQAYELVCSAVPDLQRILCIESYPLSGNAVAWSNLADWAKFLADEADSSGGIPDTHFPIFERLGNALKFAGYSQVSLHLDRIIDRLDSHIAAYCLKTSVNKVPELFLQPERTDASMSFLLDGSWMMTDSSIGM
;
A
#
# COMPACT_ATOMS: atom_id res chain seq x y z
N MET A 1 55.30 35.31 27.62
CA MET A 1 55.22 34.12 26.73
C MET A 1 54.69 32.95 27.54
N LEU A 2 53.40 32.63 27.40
CA LEU A 2 52.75 31.55 28.16
C LEU A 2 52.69 30.28 27.30
N SER A 3 53.50 29.28 27.68
CA SER A 3 53.54 27.95 27.06
C SER A 3 52.19 27.23 27.27
N THR A 4 51.40 27.09 26.21
CA THR A 4 50.14 26.34 26.24
C THR A 4 50.44 24.84 26.37
N LYS A 5 50.07 24.24 27.51
CA LYS A 5 50.18 22.79 27.74
C LYS A 5 49.39 22.02 26.67
N PRO A 6 49.95 20.95 26.07
CA PRO A 6 49.25 20.17 25.07
C PRO A 6 47.99 19.51 25.66
N LYS A 7 46.87 19.59 24.94
CA LYS A 7 45.60 18.98 25.34
C LYS A 7 45.77 17.46 25.34
N LYS A 8 45.38 16.81 26.45
CA LYS A 8 45.40 15.34 26.57
C LYS A 8 44.49 14.71 25.50
N PRO A 9 44.94 13.66 24.80
CA PRO A 9 44.12 12.95 23.83
C PRO A 9 42.95 12.20 24.53
N PRO A 10 41.86 11.92 23.81
CA PRO A 10 40.74 11.17 24.34
C PRO A 10 41.13 9.71 24.68
N ALA A 11 40.37 9.08 25.58
CA ALA A 11 40.53 7.65 25.90
C ALA A 11 40.10 6.76 24.73
N CYS A 12 40.75 5.60 24.56
CA CYS A 12 40.36 4.60 23.56
C CYS A 12 39.02 3.93 23.92
N ASP A 13 38.36 3.33 22.92
CA ASP A 13 37.02 2.74 23.08
C ASP A 13 36.99 1.62 24.12
N SER A 14 38.03 0.79 24.20
CA SER A 14 38.11 -0.30 25.18
C SER A 14 38.24 0.22 26.62
N CYS A 15 39.07 1.24 26.87
CA CYS A 15 39.19 1.85 28.19
C CYS A 15 37.92 2.63 28.56
N LYS A 16 37.30 3.30 27.58
CA LYS A 16 36.04 4.03 27.76
C LYS A 16 34.87 3.11 28.10
N ALA A 17 34.71 1.99 27.39
CA ALA A 17 33.68 0.99 27.65
C ALA A 17 33.81 0.39 29.06
N LYS A 18 35.04 0.14 29.51
CA LYS A 18 35.31 -0.37 30.86
C LYS A 18 35.34 0.72 31.95
N ARG A 19 35.11 1.99 31.60
CA ARG A 19 35.16 3.16 32.49
C ARG A 19 36.47 3.27 33.29
N VAL A 20 37.60 2.94 32.65
CA VAL A 20 38.93 3.02 33.25
C VAL A 20 39.82 4.07 32.58
N LEU A 21 40.79 4.63 33.32
CA LEU A 21 41.74 5.60 32.78
C LEU A 21 42.56 5.01 31.63
N CYS A 22 42.68 5.76 30.53
CA CYS A 22 43.48 5.40 29.37
C CYS A 22 44.81 6.15 29.39
N HIS A 23 45.92 5.42 29.30
CA HIS A 23 47.26 5.99 29.17
C HIS A 23 47.62 6.02 27.67
N SER A 24 47.62 7.20 27.06
CA SER A 24 48.05 7.33 25.66
C SER A 24 49.50 6.89 25.53
N SER A 25 49.78 6.03 24.55
CA SER A 25 51.16 5.70 24.19
C SER A 25 51.87 6.95 23.68
N SER A 26 53.18 7.05 23.91
CA SER A 26 54.05 8.10 23.35
C SER A 26 54.11 8.06 21.82
N THR A 27 53.71 6.96 21.19
CA THR A 27 53.59 6.83 19.74
C THR A 27 52.17 7.20 19.26
N PRO A 28 52.01 8.15 18.32
CA PRO A 28 50.71 8.72 17.93
C PRO A 28 49.67 7.71 17.39
N ASN A 29 50.09 6.51 16.97
CA ASN A 29 49.20 5.45 16.46
C ASN A 29 49.36 4.09 17.19
N GLY A 30 49.99 4.07 18.37
CA GLY A 30 50.21 2.83 19.12
C GLY A 30 49.04 2.44 20.02
N PRO A 31 48.80 1.13 20.27
CA PRO A 31 47.82 0.68 21.26
C PRO A 31 48.18 1.19 22.65
N CYS A 32 47.17 1.49 23.50
CA CYS A 32 47.47 1.92 24.86
C CYS A 32 48.08 0.76 25.67
N PRO A 33 49.01 1.02 26.62
CA PRO A 33 49.70 -0.03 27.38
C PRO A 33 48.73 -1.01 28.05
N ARG A 34 47.58 -0.51 28.48
CA ARG A 34 46.54 -1.29 29.15
C ARG A 34 45.79 -2.26 28.23
N CYS A 35 45.65 -1.90 26.96
CA CYS A 35 45.09 -2.80 25.96
C CYS A 35 46.12 -3.86 25.56
N VAL A 36 47.41 -3.49 25.50
CA VAL A 36 48.53 -4.41 25.24
C VAL A 36 48.64 -5.45 26.35
N GLU A 37 48.68 -5.05 27.62
CA GLU A 37 48.74 -5.96 28.77
C GLU A 37 47.57 -6.96 28.81
N LYS A 38 46.40 -6.55 28.32
CA LYS A 38 45.19 -7.39 28.32
C LYS A 38 45.01 -8.20 27.04
N GLY A 39 45.93 -8.09 26.08
CA GLY A 39 45.84 -8.78 24.79
C GLY A 39 44.60 -8.40 23.98
N ILE A 40 44.04 -7.20 24.19
CA ILE A 40 42.84 -6.74 23.47
C ILE A 40 43.21 -5.70 22.40
N LEU A 41 42.57 -5.81 21.24
CA LEU A 41 42.80 -4.88 20.13
C LEU A 41 42.35 -3.46 20.52
N CYS A 42 43.29 -2.53 20.62
CA CYS A 42 43.04 -1.13 20.92
C CYS A 42 42.54 -0.39 19.67
N LYS A 43 41.23 -0.30 19.46
CA LYS A 43 40.66 0.53 18.40
C LYS A 43 40.64 1.99 18.85
N THR A 44 41.62 2.78 18.40
CA THR A 44 41.63 4.25 18.54
C THR A 44 41.10 4.86 17.26
N THR A 45 39.78 5.04 17.13
CA THR A 45 39.22 5.79 16.00
C THR A 45 39.35 7.28 16.29
N TYR A 46 40.44 7.91 15.85
CA TYR A 46 40.58 9.37 15.95
C TYR A 46 39.64 10.02 14.93
N THR A 47 38.37 10.20 15.29
CA THR A 47 37.47 11.10 14.55
C THR A 47 37.52 12.47 15.22
N PRO A 48 38.20 13.48 14.63
CA PRO A 48 38.17 14.83 15.17
C PRO A 48 36.73 15.36 15.08
N ARG A 49 36.03 15.45 16.21
CA ARG A 49 34.74 16.15 16.29
C ARG A 49 35.01 17.64 16.19
N GLY A 50 35.05 18.15 14.96
CA GLY A 50 35.08 19.58 14.68
C GLY A 50 33.80 20.24 15.18
N ARG A 51 33.95 21.23 16.06
CA ARG A 51 32.87 22.19 16.38
C ARG A 51 32.65 23.03 15.11
N PRO A 52 31.41 23.28 14.64
CA PRO A 52 31.20 23.98 13.37
C PRO A 52 31.81 25.39 13.42
N LYS A 53 32.83 25.64 12.60
CA LYS A 53 33.34 26.98 12.32
C LYS A 53 32.58 27.53 11.11
N LYS A 54 31.92 28.68 11.27
CA LYS A 54 31.52 29.53 10.14
C LYS A 54 32.78 29.87 9.34
N SER A 55 32.81 29.54 8.04
CA SER A 55 33.87 30.01 7.14
C SER A 55 33.31 30.33 5.76
N LEU A 56 33.81 31.46 5.26
CA LEU A 56 33.62 32.06 3.95
C LEU A 56 34.33 31.25 2.84
N LEU A 57 33.91 31.58 1.61
CA LEU A 57 34.33 31.12 0.27
C LEU A 57 35.79 30.63 0.11
N GLY A 58 35.98 29.63 -0.77
CA GLY A 58 37.18 29.53 -1.61
C GLY A 58 37.65 28.13 -2.04
N THR A 59 37.27 27.74 -3.26
CA THR A 59 38.06 27.04 -4.32
C THR A 59 38.67 25.63 -4.15
N SER A 60 38.16 24.73 -5.02
CA SER A 60 38.81 23.83 -6.01
C SER A 60 39.35 22.43 -5.66
N ASN A 61 38.73 21.45 -6.37
CA ASN A 61 39.22 20.25 -7.08
C ASN A 61 39.07 18.83 -6.47
N GLU A 62 38.18 18.06 -7.14
CA GLU A 62 38.24 16.65 -7.63
C GLU A 62 38.64 15.51 -6.66
N GLU A 63 37.99 14.33 -6.51
CA GLU A 63 36.81 13.61 -7.05
C GLU A 63 36.59 12.33 -6.15
N PRO A 64 35.74 11.33 -6.45
CA PRO A 64 34.40 11.10 -5.89
C PRO A 64 34.29 9.97 -4.82
N SER A 65 33.33 10.10 -3.90
CA SER A 65 32.71 8.93 -3.23
C SER A 65 31.33 9.26 -2.66
N HIS A 66 30.36 8.43 -3.04
CA HIS A 66 28.93 8.45 -2.74
C HIS A 66 28.59 8.72 -1.27
N SER A 67 27.93 9.85 -1.00
CA SER A 67 26.97 9.99 0.10
C SER A 67 26.04 11.17 -0.19
N THR A 68 24.78 10.87 -0.53
CA THR A 68 23.73 11.86 -0.75
C THR A 68 23.34 12.46 0.60
N ILE A 69 24.02 13.54 0.99
CA ILE A 69 23.57 14.45 2.04
C ILE A 69 22.42 15.27 1.44
N ILE A 70 21.24 15.16 2.04
CA ILE A 70 20.06 15.99 1.76
C ILE A 70 20.48 17.45 1.93
N THR A 71 20.78 18.10 0.81
CA THR A 71 21.02 19.54 0.75
C THR A 71 19.72 20.14 0.25
N VAL A 72 19.05 20.90 1.12
CA VAL A 72 17.93 21.76 0.74
C VAL A 72 18.47 22.77 -0.27
N GLN A 73 18.32 22.46 -1.56
CA GLN A 73 18.56 23.42 -2.62
C GLN A 73 17.38 24.37 -2.66
N ASP A 74 17.65 25.58 -2.18
CA ASP A 74 16.83 26.78 -2.36
C ASP A 74 16.87 27.17 -3.85
N THR A 75 16.08 26.47 -4.68
CA THR A 75 15.73 26.95 -6.02
C THR A 75 14.65 28.00 -5.87
N ARG A 76 15.07 29.26 -5.75
CA ARG A 76 14.20 30.42 -6.00
C ARG A 76 13.87 30.51 -7.49
N SER A 77 12.99 29.64 -7.94
CA SER A 77 12.07 29.96 -9.03
C SER A 77 10.94 30.79 -8.43
N VAL A 78 10.73 32.00 -8.96
CA VAL A 78 9.57 32.83 -8.65
C VAL A 78 8.36 32.17 -9.31
N GLU A 79 7.87 31.09 -8.72
CA GLU A 79 6.50 30.63 -8.94
C GLU A 79 5.61 31.48 -8.04
N LEU A 80 4.65 32.18 -8.64
CA LEU A 80 3.58 32.86 -7.92
C LEU A 80 2.89 31.83 -7.02
N SER A 81 3.26 31.84 -5.74
CA SER A 81 2.75 30.95 -4.69
C SER A 81 1.28 31.28 -4.45
N TYR A 82 0.41 30.67 -5.26
CA TYR A 82 -0.98 30.48 -4.88
C TYR A 82 -0.99 29.42 -3.78
N SER A 83 -0.74 29.84 -2.54
CA SER A 83 -1.16 29.02 -1.40
C SER A 83 -2.67 28.89 -1.49
N PRO A 84 -3.24 27.69 -1.61
CA PRO A 84 -4.68 27.52 -1.56
C PRO A 84 -5.14 28.02 -0.19
N ILE A 85 -5.76 29.21 -0.16
CA ILE A 85 -6.38 29.70 1.05
C ILE A 85 -7.56 28.77 1.31
N LEU A 86 -7.54 28.07 2.44
CA LEU A 86 -8.64 27.24 2.90
C LEU A 86 -9.81 28.14 3.32
N THR A 87 -10.52 28.66 2.33
CA THR A 87 -11.74 29.44 2.51
C THR A 87 -12.84 28.59 3.12
N PRO A 88 -13.82 29.17 3.84
CA PRO A 88 -14.91 28.41 4.46
C PRO A 88 -15.64 27.45 3.51
N ASP A 89 -15.92 27.91 2.29
CA ASP A 89 -16.59 27.10 1.25
C ASP A 89 -15.74 25.94 0.78
N LEU A 90 -14.43 26.17 0.61
CA LEU A 90 -13.49 25.11 0.25
C LEU A 90 -13.34 24.09 1.38
N VAL A 91 -13.25 24.53 2.64
CA VAL A 91 -13.19 23.63 3.80
C VAL A 91 -14.44 22.77 3.86
N LYS A 92 -15.63 23.35 3.66
CA LYS A 92 -16.90 22.61 3.62
C LYS A 92 -16.92 21.57 2.51
N HIS A 93 -16.46 21.93 1.31
CA HIS A 93 -16.35 21.01 0.18
C HIS A 93 -15.36 19.87 0.44
N LEU A 94 -14.16 20.18 0.93
CA LEU A 94 -13.12 19.18 1.22
C LEU A 94 -13.52 18.25 2.37
N PHE A 95 -14.20 18.78 3.38
CA PHE A 95 -14.76 17.96 4.45
C PHE A 95 -15.81 16.99 3.92
N LYS A 96 -16.71 17.45 3.03
CA LYS A 96 -17.66 16.57 2.34
C LYS A 96 -16.93 15.48 1.55
N CYS A 97 -15.89 15.83 0.80
CA CYS A 97 -15.06 14.85 0.09
C CYS A 97 -14.48 13.82 1.06
N PHE A 98 -13.90 14.24 2.20
CA PHE A 98 -13.41 13.32 3.22
C PHE A 98 -14.48 12.35 3.74
N LEU A 99 -15.73 12.78 3.89
CA LEU A 99 -16.82 11.89 4.32
C LEU A 99 -17.13 10.77 3.31
N GLU A 100 -16.75 10.94 2.04
CA GLU A 100 -16.89 9.93 0.99
C GLU A 100 -15.69 8.97 0.94
N MET A 101 -14.61 9.28 1.67
CA MET A 101 -13.39 8.47 1.72
C MET A 101 -13.49 7.32 2.75
N PRO A 102 -12.91 6.14 2.48
CA PRO A 102 -12.93 5.00 3.41
C PRO A 102 -12.22 5.25 4.73
N GLU A 103 -11.29 6.21 4.81
CA GLU A 103 -10.69 6.67 6.06
C GLU A 103 -11.77 7.10 7.06
N LYS A 104 -12.89 7.66 6.61
CA LYS A 104 -14.05 8.00 7.46
C LYS A 104 -14.65 6.78 8.16
N GLY A 105 -14.50 5.59 7.58
CA GLY A 105 -14.89 4.31 8.16
C GLY A 105 -14.01 3.86 9.33
N HIS A 106 -12.94 4.59 9.67
CA HIS A 106 -12.10 4.24 10.81
C HIS A 106 -12.88 4.43 12.13
N PRO A 107 -12.80 3.46 13.06
CA PRO A 107 -13.42 3.48 14.38
C PRO A 107 -13.40 4.82 15.11
N ILE A 108 -12.26 5.52 15.05
CA ILE A 108 -12.09 6.79 15.74
C ILE A 108 -13.06 7.88 15.27
N PHE A 109 -13.39 7.93 13.98
CA PHE A 109 -14.22 9.01 13.44
C PHE A 109 -15.70 8.88 13.80
N TYR A 110 -16.15 7.74 14.32
CA TYR A 110 -17.51 7.60 14.86
C TYR A 110 -17.69 8.31 16.20
N ARG A 111 -16.58 8.64 16.87
CA ARG A 111 -16.59 9.27 18.20
C ARG A 111 -16.45 10.79 18.14
N LEU A 112 -16.15 11.34 16.96
CA LEU A 112 -15.83 12.74 16.78
C LEU A 112 -17.02 13.51 16.16
N ASP A 113 -17.58 14.47 16.89
CA ASP A 113 -18.64 15.37 16.41
C ASP A 113 -18.06 16.66 15.81
N LEU A 114 -17.30 16.50 14.71
CA LEU A 114 -16.56 17.61 14.10
C LEU A 114 -17.45 18.57 13.32
N GLU A 115 -18.54 18.08 12.73
CA GLU A 115 -19.41 18.90 11.88
C GLU A 115 -20.06 20.03 12.69
N LYS A 116 -20.59 19.74 13.89
CA LYS A 116 -21.14 20.79 14.76
C LYS A 116 -20.10 21.82 15.16
N THR A 117 -18.87 21.37 15.45
CA THR A 117 -17.76 22.23 15.81
C THR A 117 -17.37 23.15 14.64
N LEU A 118 -17.34 22.61 13.42
CA LEU A 118 -17.08 23.37 12.19
C LEU A 118 -18.18 24.39 11.89
N ILE A 119 -19.45 24.01 12.04
CA ILE A 119 -20.59 24.92 11.85
C ILE A 119 -20.50 26.09 12.84
N ALA A 120 -20.21 25.81 14.12
CA ALA A 120 -20.07 26.84 15.14
C ALA A 120 -18.90 27.80 14.83
N ALA A 121 -17.82 27.30 14.26
CA ALA A 121 -16.67 28.09 13.80
C ALA A 121 -16.88 28.73 12.41
N SER A 122 -18.09 28.64 11.82
CA SER A 122 -18.38 29.12 10.46
C SER A 122 -17.40 28.57 9.42
N TRP A 123 -16.99 27.31 9.57
CA TRP A 123 -16.02 26.59 8.73
C TRP A 123 -14.63 27.25 8.67
N ARG A 124 -14.31 28.14 9.60
CA ARG A 124 -13.00 28.80 9.67
C ARG A 124 -12.04 28.02 10.56
N ILE A 125 -10.95 27.54 9.98
CA ILE A 125 -9.95 26.71 10.69
C ILE A 125 -9.23 27.52 11.78
N ASP A 126 -9.00 28.82 11.57
CA ASP A 126 -8.33 29.72 12.51
C ASP A 126 -9.10 29.94 13.82
N LEU A 127 -10.41 29.66 13.85
CA LEU A 127 -11.24 29.77 15.05
C LEU A 127 -11.31 28.48 15.87
N LEU A 128 -10.76 27.38 15.35
CA LEU A 128 -10.82 26.07 16.01
C LEU A 128 -9.73 25.93 17.07
N PRO A 129 -9.96 25.13 18.12
CA PRO A 129 -8.90 24.71 19.03
C PRO A 129 -7.75 24.04 18.26
N PRO A 130 -6.48 24.17 18.70
CA PRO A 130 -5.32 23.73 17.91
C PRO A 130 -5.38 22.28 17.43
N GLN A 131 -5.75 21.33 18.29
CA GLN A 131 -5.85 19.91 17.92
C GLN A 131 -6.98 19.64 16.91
N VAL A 132 -8.09 20.37 17.02
CA VAL A 132 -9.22 20.27 16.09
C VAL A 132 -8.85 20.90 14.75
N ALA A 133 -8.16 22.05 14.77
CA ALA A 133 -7.65 22.72 13.57
C ALA A 133 -6.69 21.80 12.78
N VAL A 134 -5.78 21.11 13.48
CA VAL A 134 -4.88 20.13 12.86
C VAL A 134 -5.69 19.00 12.21
N LEU A 135 -6.60 18.37 12.95
CA LEU A 135 -7.38 17.26 12.41
C LEU A 135 -8.20 17.65 11.18
N VAL A 136 -8.90 18.79 11.24
CA VAL A 136 -9.69 19.31 10.11
C VAL A 136 -8.77 19.61 8.93
N THR A 137 -7.58 20.14 9.15
CA THR A 137 -6.60 20.36 8.08
C THR A 137 -6.17 19.04 7.45
N CYS A 138 -5.87 18.00 8.24
CA CYS A 138 -5.58 16.66 7.73
C CYS A 138 -6.74 16.07 6.92
N MET A 139 -7.98 16.21 7.39
CA MET A 139 -9.18 15.79 6.65
C MET A 139 -9.32 16.54 5.33
N CYS A 140 -9.07 17.86 5.32
CA CYS A 140 -9.09 18.65 4.10
C CYS A 140 -8.01 18.18 3.10
N CYS A 141 -6.82 17.80 3.59
CA CYS A 141 -5.77 17.23 2.74
C CYS A 141 -6.22 15.93 2.08
N VAL A 142 -6.77 14.99 2.87
CA VAL A 142 -7.30 13.72 2.34
C VAL A 142 -8.43 13.98 1.34
N GLY A 143 -9.38 14.86 1.68
CA GLY A 143 -10.46 15.25 0.76
C GLY A 143 -9.98 15.94 -0.51
N ALA A 144 -8.83 16.64 -0.47
CA ALA A 144 -8.27 17.32 -1.64
C ALA A 144 -7.82 16.33 -2.74
N HIS A 145 -7.45 15.09 -2.37
CA HIS A 145 -7.07 14.04 -3.32
C HIS A 145 -8.22 13.57 -4.21
N ILE A 146 -9.48 13.74 -3.80
CA ILE A 146 -10.65 13.38 -4.62
C ILE A 146 -11.55 14.57 -4.98
N SER A 147 -11.21 15.77 -4.49
CA SER A 147 -11.98 16.98 -4.73
C SER A 147 -12.27 17.21 -6.22
N TRP A 148 -13.43 17.73 -6.58
CA TRP A 148 -13.68 18.21 -7.94
C TRP A 148 -13.72 19.75 -8.01
N SER A 149 -13.26 20.41 -6.94
CA SER A 149 -13.23 21.87 -6.89
C SER A 149 -12.17 22.43 -7.85
N PRO A 150 -12.51 23.45 -8.67
CA PRO A 150 -11.54 24.16 -9.51
C PRO A 150 -10.37 24.76 -8.72
N SER A 151 -10.60 25.12 -7.46
CA SER A 151 -9.55 25.65 -6.56
C SER A 151 -8.48 24.62 -6.18
N ILE A 152 -8.78 23.33 -6.37
CA ILE A 152 -7.84 22.22 -6.10
C ILE A 152 -7.28 21.64 -7.38
N ILE A 153 -8.13 21.38 -8.38
CA ILE A 153 -7.69 20.81 -9.66
C ILE A 153 -6.91 21.85 -10.48
N GLY A 154 -7.23 23.14 -10.34
CA GLY A 154 -6.67 24.18 -11.17
C GLY A 154 -7.43 24.37 -12.48
N PRO A 155 -6.89 25.19 -13.41
CA PRO A 155 -7.58 25.57 -14.64
C PRO A 155 -7.78 24.38 -15.59
N GLY A 156 -8.90 24.40 -16.32
CA GLY A 156 -9.25 23.39 -17.33
C GLY A 156 -10.57 22.67 -17.03
N PRO A 157 -10.91 21.62 -17.79
CA PRO A 157 -12.10 20.81 -17.51
C PRO A 157 -11.97 20.17 -16.13
N HIS A 158 -13.07 20.13 -15.39
CA HIS A 158 -13.18 19.49 -14.08
C HIS A 158 -14.53 18.76 -14.00
N PRO A 159 -14.60 17.63 -13.27
CA PRO A 159 -15.88 16.97 -13.04
C PRO A 159 -16.84 17.84 -12.23
N GLU A 160 -18.14 17.59 -12.37
CA GLU A 160 -19.16 18.24 -11.54
C GLU A 160 -19.41 17.50 -10.22
N SER A 161 -19.12 16.20 -10.19
CA SER A 161 -19.21 15.33 -9.01
C SER A 161 -18.37 14.06 -9.18
N LEU A 162 -18.19 13.27 -8.12
CA LEU A 162 -17.55 11.94 -8.20
C LEU A 162 -18.39 10.87 -8.91
N THR A 163 -19.63 11.21 -9.25
CA THR A 163 -20.55 10.34 -10.01
C THR A 163 -20.71 10.81 -11.46
N ASP A 164 -19.91 11.79 -11.90
CA ASP A 164 -19.95 12.31 -13.26
C ASP A 164 -19.50 11.24 -14.27
N SER A 165 -20.47 10.65 -14.97
CA SER A 165 -20.22 9.54 -15.91
C SER A 165 -19.50 10.00 -17.19
N THR A 166 -19.41 11.30 -17.44
CA THR A 166 -18.66 11.84 -18.59
C THR A 166 -17.15 11.82 -18.34
N VAL A 167 -16.75 11.91 -17.07
CA VAL A 167 -15.35 11.87 -16.64
C VAL A 167 -14.98 10.50 -16.10
N PHE A 168 -15.82 9.91 -15.26
CA PHE A 168 -15.56 8.65 -14.56
C PHE A 168 -16.24 7.46 -15.28
N PHE A 169 -15.63 6.96 -16.36
CA PHE A 169 -16.10 5.78 -17.09
C PHE A 169 -14.99 4.71 -17.25
N PRO A 170 -15.33 3.41 -17.35
CA PRO A 170 -14.33 2.35 -17.51
C PRO A 170 -13.36 2.62 -18.66
N GLY A 171 -12.05 2.65 -18.37
CA GLY A 171 -11.01 2.97 -19.34
C GLY A 171 -10.60 4.45 -19.42
N ALA A 172 -11.25 5.35 -18.66
CA ALA A 172 -10.83 6.74 -18.57
C ALA A 172 -9.43 6.88 -17.96
N ASP A 173 -8.56 7.68 -18.60
CA ASP A 173 -7.28 8.05 -18.04
C ASP A 173 -7.39 9.38 -17.27
N LEU A 174 -7.33 9.28 -15.94
CA LEU A 174 -7.56 10.42 -15.05
C LEU A 174 -6.27 11.04 -14.51
N ARG A 175 -5.10 10.57 -14.94
CA ARG A 175 -3.79 11.04 -14.46
C ARG A 175 -3.60 12.54 -14.60
N SER A 176 -4.08 13.12 -15.70
CA SER A 176 -3.98 14.57 -15.95
C SER A 176 -4.71 15.43 -14.89
N TYR A 177 -5.74 14.90 -14.22
CA TYR A 177 -6.38 15.58 -13.09
C TYR A 177 -5.50 15.51 -11.84
N GLY A 178 -4.93 14.34 -11.56
CA GLY A 178 -3.96 14.11 -10.48
C GLY A 178 -2.76 15.04 -10.59
N GLU A 179 -2.16 15.12 -11.78
CA GLU A 179 -0.98 15.96 -12.05
C GLU A 179 -1.24 17.43 -11.74
N ARG A 180 -2.39 17.94 -12.18
CA ARG A 180 -2.76 19.34 -11.93
C ARG A 180 -3.04 19.63 -10.45
N ARG A 181 -3.65 18.69 -9.69
CA ARG A 181 -3.87 18.88 -8.25
C ARG A 181 -2.63 18.69 -7.38
N ALA A 182 -1.65 17.90 -7.84
CA ALA A 182 -0.53 17.44 -7.01
C ALA A 182 0.25 18.59 -6.31
N PRO A 183 0.52 19.76 -6.95
CA PRO A 183 1.16 20.88 -6.26
C PRO A 183 0.33 21.40 -5.08
N VAL A 184 -0.97 21.58 -5.28
CA VAL A 184 -1.90 22.08 -4.25
C VAL A 184 -2.00 21.09 -3.09
N CYS A 185 -2.15 19.79 -3.37
CA CYS A 185 -2.19 18.76 -2.33
C CYS A 185 -0.89 18.72 -1.52
N ARG A 186 0.29 18.81 -2.17
CA ARG A 186 1.59 18.87 -1.47
C ARG A 186 1.66 20.06 -0.51
N MET A 187 1.26 21.24 -0.95
CA MET A 187 1.23 22.43 -0.10
C MET A 187 0.30 22.26 1.12
N LEU A 188 -0.86 21.65 0.93
CA LEU A 188 -1.79 21.36 2.03
C LEU A 188 -1.19 20.37 3.03
N VAL A 189 -0.53 19.32 2.55
CA VAL A 189 0.17 18.34 3.40
C VAL A 189 1.31 19.00 4.19
N ASP A 190 2.14 19.82 3.56
CA ASP A 190 3.22 20.55 4.24
C ASP A 190 2.67 21.46 5.35
N ASN A 191 1.55 22.14 5.08
CA ASN A 191 0.86 22.96 6.08
C ASN A 191 0.31 22.10 7.23
N ALA A 192 -0.35 20.97 6.94
CA ALA A 192 -0.89 20.08 7.97
C ALA A 192 0.21 19.54 8.89
N VAL A 193 1.36 19.17 8.32
CA VAL A 193 2.54 18.68 9.06
C VAL A 193 3.11 19.78 9.94
N SER A 194 3.26 21.00 9.40
CA SER A 194 3.72 22.16 10.17
C SER A 194 2.81 22.43 11.37
N MET A 195 1.49 22.47 11.15
CA MET A 195 0.49 22.66 12.21
C MET A 195 0.55 21.53 13.25
N ALA A 196 0.67 20.27 12.81
CA ALA A 196 0.79 19.11 13.68
C ALA A 196 2.03 19.17 14.58
N CYS A 197 3.17 19.59 14.03
CA CYS A 197 4.40 19.81 14.78
C CYS A 197 4.24 20.94 15.82
N MET A 198 3.64 22.07 15.43
CA MET A 198 3.39 23.21 16.34
C MET A 198 2.45 22.84 17.49
N ALA A 199 1.39 22.09 17.19
CA ALA A 199 0.41 21.61 18.18
C ALA A 199 0.90 20.40 18.99
N ARG A 200 2.08 19.85 18.66
CA ARG A 200 2.71 18.70 19.36
C ARG A 200 1.80 17.47 19.45
N ILE A 201 1.05 17.20 18.39
CA ILE A 201 0.02 16.15 18.41
C ILE A 201 0.59 14.75 18.70
N MET A 202 1.88 14.50 18.46
CA MET A 202 2.52 13.21 18.76
C MET A 202 2.71 12.96 20.27
N LEU A 203 2.68 14.00 21.10
CA LEU A 203 3.06 13.91 22.52
C LEU A 203 1.87 13.80 23.47
N GLU A 204 0.72 14.34 23.10
CA GLU A 204 -0.47 14.40 23.96
C GLU A 204 -1.53 13.42 23.47
N PRO A 205 -1.81 12.32 24.20
CA PRO A 205 -2.84 11.37 23.78
C PRO A 205 -4.23 11.99 23.83
N SER A 206 -4.91 11.97 22.70
CA SER A 206 -6.32 12.31 22.57
C SER A 206 -6.90 11.65 21.32
N GLU A 207 -8.23 11.54 21.24
CA GLU A 207 -8.92 11.02 20.06
C GLU A 207 -8.59 11.83 18.80
N MET A 208 -8.53 13.17 18.93
CA MET A 208 -8.21 14.09 17.83
C MET A 208 -6.77 13.92 17.35
N ASN A 209 -5.81 13.82 18.27
CA ASN A 209 -4.40 13.65 17.93
C ASN A 209 -4.13 12.26 17.34
N MET A 210 -4.80 11.23 17.85
CA MET A 210 -4.74 9.89 17.29
C MET A 210 -5.26 9.88 15.83
N ALA A 211 -6.44 10.45 15.60
CA ALA A 211 -7.01 10.56 14.26
C ALA A 211 -6.12 11.39 13.32
N SER A 212 -5.51 12.47 13.82
CA SER A 212 -4.59 13.29 13.04
C SER A 212 -3.33 12.52 12.64
N CYS A 213 -2.74 11.74 13.56
CA CYS A 213 -1.58 10.89 13.28
C CYS A 213 -1.91 9.78 12.27
N LEU A 214 -3.11 9.18 12.36
CA LEU A 214 -3.59 8.21 11.38
C LEU A 214 -3.63 8.82 9.97
N LEU A 215 -4.27 9.98 9.81
CA LEU A 215 -4.38 10.63 8.49
C LEU A 215 -3.03 11.10 7.95
N LEU A 216 -2.15 11.66 8.81
CA LEU A 216 -0.82 12.09 8.39
C LEU A 216 0.06 10.94 7.94
N GLU A 217 -0.07 9.77 8.56
CA GLU A 217 0.63 8.56 8.14
C GLU A 217 0.21 8.13 6.72
N THR A 218 -1.07 8.26 6.38
CA THR A 218 -1.58 8.01 5.01
C THR A 218 -1.08 9.06 4.01
N LEU A 219 -1.06 10.34 4.41
CA LEU A 219 -0.67 11.46 3.54
C LEU A 219 0.84 11.51 3.27
N GLN A 220 1.67 11.17 4.26
CA GLN A 220 3.12 11.21 4.18
C GLN A 220 3.75 9.87 3.82
N GLU A 221 3.00 8.92 3.25
CA GLU A 221 3.56 7.60 2.93
C GLU A 221 4.62 7.71 1.82
N ASN A 222 5.86 8.00 2.25
CA ASN A 222 7.04 7.96 1.42
C ASN A 222 7.55 6.52 1.43
N PHE A 223 7.50 5.86 0.27
CA PHE A 223 7.97 4.48 0.09
C PHE A 223 9.48 4.33 0.38
N GLU A 224 10.26 5.40 0.28
CA GLU A 224 11.71 5.36 0.46
C GLU A 224 12.14 5.53 1.92
N GLN A 225 11.28 6.13 2.77
CA GLN A 225 11.61 6.35 4.18
C GLN A 225 11.08 5.19 5.04
N SER A 226 12.00 4.53 5.76
CA SER A 226 11.67 3.44 6.68
C SER A 226 11.05 3.91 8.00
N SER A 227 11.18 5.20 8.34
CA SER A 227 10.63 5.76 9.56
C SER A 227 9.12 6.00 9.44
N ARG A 228 8.35 5.54 10.44
CA ARG A 228 6.89 5.75 10.54
C ARG A 228 6.51 6.50 11.82
N PRO A 229 6.91 7.78 11.97
CA PRO A 229 6.69 8.52 13.21
C PRO A 229 5.20 8.68 13.53
N TRP A 230 4.37 8.94 12.52
CA TRP A 230 2.93 9.12 12.69
C TRP A 230 2.23 7.82 13.05
N ALA A 231 2.55 6.69 12.39
CA ALA A 231 2.03 5.39 12.83
C ALA A 231 2.45 5.05 14.27
N SER A 232 3.69 5.36 14.66
CA SER A 232 4.16 5.13 16.03
C SER A 232 3.39 5.97 17.05
N ALA A 233 3.17 7.25 16.75
CA ALA A 233 2.36 8.13 17.59
C ALA A 233 0.91 7.67 17.64
N TYR A 234 0.34 7.29 16.49
CA TYR A 234 -1.02 6.74 16.38
C TYR A 234 -1.21 5.51 17.28
N ILE A 235 -0.35 4.49 17.18
CA ILE A 235 -0.44 3.28 18.01
C ILE A 235 -0.20 3.61 19.49
N SER A 236 0.71 4.53 19.81
CA SER A 236 0.93 4.98 21.18
C SER A 236 -0.31 5.66 21.77
N HIS A 237 -0.95 6.55 21.01
CA HIS A 237 -2.19 7.21 21.41
C HIS A 237 -3.32 6.22 21.57
N LEU A 238 -3.45 5.28 20.63
CA LEU A 238 -4.44 4.21 20.68
C LEU A 238 -4.33 3.45 21.99
N ARG A 239 -3.13 3.01 22.37
CA ARG A 239 -2.88 2.32 23.66
C ARG A 239 -3.23 3.17 24.87
N ALA A 240 -2.91 4.46 24.84
CA ALA A 240 -3.16 5.37 25.95
C ALA A 240 -4.65 5.66 26.16
N ILE A 241 -5.42 5.80 25.07
CA ILE A 241 -6.86 6.06 25.15
C ILE A 241 -7.69 4.77 25.24
N ALA A 242 -7.11 3.61 24.91
CA ALA A 242 -7.80 2.33 24.87
C ALA A 242 -8.65 2.01 26.11
N PRO A 243 -8.21 2.29 27.36
CA PRO A 243 -9.02 2.05 28.56
C PRO A 243 -10.29 2.91 28.64
N SER A 244 -10.31 4.07 27.95
CA SER A 244 -11.45 4.99 27.90
C SER A 244 -12.42 4.71 26.75
N LEU A 245 -12.05 3.81 25.84
CA LEU A 245 -12.93 3.40 24.74
C LEU A 245 -14.01 2.47 25.31
N SER A 246 -15.26 2.97 25.31
CA SER A 246 -16.43 2.22 25.77
C SER A 246 -16.57 0.87 25.05
N ASP A 247 -17.16 -0.11 25.73
CA ASP A 247 -17.34 -1.45 25.17
C ASP A 247 -18.37 -1.54 24.04
N GLN A 248 -19.17 -0.50 23.85
CA GLN A 248 -20.40 -0.58 23.05
C GLN A 248 -20.20 -0.24 21.58
N GLU A 249 -19.38 0.75 21.21
CA GLU A 249 -19.13 1.11 19.80
C GLU A 249 -17.80 1.84 19.59
N PRO A 250 -17.12 1.65 18.45
CA PRO A 250 -17.45 0.74 17.33
C PRO A 250 -17.12 -0.73 17.63
N ALA A 251 -17.78 -1.64 16.90
CA ALA A 251 -17.64 -3.09 17.06
C ALA A 251 -16.17 -3.56 17.10
N PRO A 252 -15.79 -4.51 18.00
CA PRO A 252 -14.42 -5.01 18.15
C PRO A 252 -13.77 -5.49 16.85
N ILE A 253 -14.57 -6.05 15.93
CA ILE A 253 -14.10 -6.49 14.62
C ILE A 253 -13.55 -5.35 13.77
N MET A 254 -14.11 -4.14 13.85
CA MET A 254 -13.58 -3.00 13.11
C MET A 254 -12.17 -2.66 13.58
N TRP A 255 -11.97 -2.52 14.90
CA TRP A 255 -10.63 -2.30 15.46
C TRP A 255 -9.64 -3.40 15.05
N ALA A 256 -10.05 -4.66 15.13
CA ALA A 256 -9.22 -5.78 14.69
C ALA A 256 -8.84 -5.68 13.20
N SER A 257 -9.79 -5.32 12.33
CA SER A 257 -9.54 -5.14 10.89
C SER A 257 -8.57 -3.99 10.60
N TYR A 258 -8.63 -2.90 11.36
CA TYR A 258 -7.67 -1.79 11.22
C TYR A 258 -6.28 -2.14 11.76
N LEU A 259 -6.18 -2.93 12.84
CA LEU A 259 -4.88 -3.46 13.28
C LEU A 259 -4.27 -4.41 12.25
N MET A 260 -5.11 -5.25 11.61
CA MET A 260 -4.69 -6.09 10.49
C MET A 260 -4.20 -5.25 9.31
N ALA A 261 -4.96 -4.22 8.91
CA ALA A 261 -4.59 -3.33 7.81
C ALA A 261 -3.26 -2.61 8.09
N GLU A 262 -3.04 -2.14 9.32
CA GLU A 262 -1.77 -1.53 9.74
C GLU A 262 -0.58 -2.50 9.71
N GLY A 263 -0.78 -3.73 10.17
CA GLY A 263 0.24 -4.78 10.08
C GLY A 263 0.55 -5.15 8.64
N LEU A 264 -0.48 -5.27 7.80
CA LEU A 264 -0.37 -5.58 6.39
C LEU A 264 0.36 -4.48 5.62
N ARG A 265 -0.01 -3.21 5.82
CA ARG A 265 0.66 -2.05 5.22
C ARG A 265 2.14 -2.02 5.52
N ALA A 266 2.48 -2.25 6.80
CA ALA A 266 3.86 -2.30 7.25
C ALA A 266 4.64 -3.42 6.56
N ALA A 267 4.06 -4.63 6.50
CA ALA A 267 4.70 -5.79 5.88
C ALA A 267 4.95 -5.59 4.38
N ILE A 268 3.94 -5.16 3.62
CA ILE A 268 4.06 -4.92 2.16
C ILE A 268 5.15 -3.89 1.87
N ASN A 269 5.16 -2.78 2.62
CA ASN A 269 6.12 -1.70 2.43
C ASN A 269 7.48 -1.96 3.12
N ARG A 270 7.70 -3.15 3.70
CA ARG A 270 8.92 -3.53 4.45
C ARG A 270 9.27 -2.57 5.59
N LYS A 271 8.25 -1.98 6.20
CA LYS A 271 8.39 -1.07 7.33
C LYS A 271 8.10 -1.80 8.65
N PRO A 272 8.56 -1.26 9.79
CA PRO A 272 8.29 -1.86 11.10
C PRO A 272 6.79 -2.06 11.35
N VAL A 273 6.43 -3.29 11.73
CA VAL A 273 5.09 -3.61 12.24
C VAL A 273 5.00 -3.14 13.69
N LEU A 274 4.12 -2.17 13.96
CA LEU A 274 4.03 -1.50 15.26
C LEU A 274 2.95 -2.09 16.18
N VAL A 275 2.07 -2.90 15.60
CA VAL A 275 1.03 -3.64 16.32
C VAL A 275 1.69 -4.74 17.12
N SER A 276 1.33 -4.87 18.40
CA SER A 276 1.79 -5.94 19.29
C SER A 276 0.73 -7.01 19.50
N TYR A 277 1.13 -8.16 20.06
CA TYR A 277 0.18 -9.19 20.47
C TYR A 277 -0.78 -8.70 21.57
N ALA A 278 -0.32 -7.81 22.46
CA ALA A 278 -1.16 -7.22 23.49
C ALA A 278 -2.28 -6.34 22.89
N ASP A 279 -1.95 -5.54 21.86
CA ASP A 279 -2.95 -4.72 21.16
C ASP A 279 -4.03 -5.62 20.52
N GLN A 280 -3.59 -6.69 19.87
CA GLN A 280 -4.50 -7.65 19.24
C GLN A 280 -5.45 -8.27 20.27
N LEU A 281 -4.95 -8.77 21.40
CA LEU A 281 -5.80 -9.35 22.44
C LEU A 281 -6.76 -8.32 23.03
N PHE A 282 -6.29 -7.10 23.25
CA PHE A 282 -7.11 -6.03 23.81
C PHE A 282 -8.30 -5.68 22.90
N PHE A 283 -8.03 -5.40 21.62
CA PHE A 283 -9.06 -4.95 20.69
C PHE A 283 -9.95 -6.08 20.15
N PHE A 284 -9.49 -7.33 20.20
CA PHE A 284 -10.30 -8.47 19.81
C PHE A 284 -11.44 -8.76 20.79
N LYS A 285 -11.33 -8.36 22.08
CA LYS A 285 -12.32 -8.57 23.16
C LYS A 285 -12.89 -10.01 23.18
N GLY A 286 -12.07 -10.96 23.59
CA GLY A 286 -12.45 -12.37 23.73
C GLY A 286 -11.25 -13.30 23.85
N PRO A 287 -11.46 -14.61 24.09
CA PRO A 287 -10.38 -15.58 24.01
C PRO A 287 -9.82 -15.62 22.58
N PRO A 288 -8.53 -15.97 22.41
CA PRO A 288 -7.96 -16.20 21.09
C PRO A 288 -8.83 -17.19 20.28
N PRO A 289 -9.09 -16.90 19.00
CA PRO A 289 -9.86 -17.80 18.15
C PRO A 289 -9.10 -19.12 17.92
N PRO A 290 -9.82 -20.19 17.52
CA PRO A 290 -9.18 -21.45 17.15
C PRO A 290 -8.19 -21.24 15.99
N PRO A 291 -7.17 -22.12 15.83
CA PRO A 291 -6.23 -22.07 14.70
C PRO A 291 -6.94 -22.06 13.34
N LEU A 292 -6.29 -21.49 12.32
CA LEU A 292 -6.86 -21.42 10.96
C LEU A 292 -7.19 -22.80 10.38
N ASP A 293 -6.38 -23.82 10.65
CA ASP A 293 -6.65 -25.18 10.15
C ASP A 293 -7.93 -25.76 10.76
N SER A 294 -8.12 -25.59 12.07
CA SER A 294 -9.37 -25.99 12.75
C SER A 294 -10.57 -25.20 12.23
N LEU A 295 -10.38 -23.92 11.87
CA LEU A 295 -11.43 -23.13 11.22
C LEU A 295 -11.76 -23.68 9.84
N LEU A 296 -10.75 -24.05 9.04
CA LEU A 296 -10.95 -24.66 7.73
C LEU A 296 -11.71 -25.98 7.84
N ASP A 297 -11.36 -26.84 8.80
CA ASP A 297 -12.08 -28.10 9.07
C ASP A 297 -13.56 -27.84 9.40
N MET A 298 -13.85 -26.84 10.25
CA MET A 298 -15.22 -26.47 10.58
C MET A 298 -16.00 -25.99 9.35
N VAL A 299 -15.39 -25.14 8.52
CA VAL A 299 -16.01 -24.63 7.29
C VAL A 299 -16.28 -25.77 6.30
N GLN A 300 -15.32 -26.68 6.13
CA GLN A 300 -15.46 -27.85 5.27
C GLN A 300 -16.59 -28.78 5.73
N GLN A 301 -16.69 -29.05 7.04
CA GLN A 301 -17.78 -29.86 7.60
C GLN A 301 -19.16 -29.22 7.39
N GLN A 302 -19.26 -27.89 7.54
CA GLN A 302 -20.50 -27.16 7.28
C GLN A 302 -20.88 -27.19 5.79
N SER A 303 -19.91 -27.05 4.89
CA SER A 303 -20.14 -27.15 3.44
C SER A 303 -20.56 -28.54 2.98
N SER A 304 -20.10 -29.60 3.67
CA SER A 304 -20.38 -31.00 3.31
C SER A 304 -21.77 -31.49 3.75
N ASN A 305 -22.42 -30.79 4.70
CA ASN A 305 -23.78 -31.10 5.17
C ASN A 305 -24.76 -29.97 4.84
N PRO A 306 -25.03 -29.68 3.55
CA PRO A 306 -25.96 -28.63 3.17
C PRO A 306 -27.38 -29.03 3.61
N SER A 307 -27.95 -28.29 4.56
CA SER A 307 -29.39 -28.42 4.84
C SER A 307 -30.16 -28.04 3.56
N PRO A 308 -31.01 -28.93 3.01
CA PRO A 308 -31.68 -28.71 1.73
C PRO A 308 -32.65 -27.51 1.72
N TYR A 309 -32.92 -26.92 2.88
CA TYR A 309 -33.82 -25.77 3.03
C TYR A 309 -33.11 -24.42 3.20
N ASN A 310 -31.77 -24.35 3.21
CA ASN A 310 -31.05 -23.12 3.61
C ASN A 310 -29.83 -22.72 2.78
N PHE A 311 -29.52 -23.38 1.66
CA PHE A 311 -28.28 -23.15 0.90
C PHE A 311 -28.06 -21.69 0.46
N LYS A 312 -29.12 -20.95 0.09
CA LYS A 312 -29.03 -19.52 -0.26
C LYS A 312 -28.86 -18.58 0.95
N ASN A 313 -29.10 -19.06 2.17
CA ASN A 313 -29.02 -18.28 3.41
C ASN A 313 -27.78 -18.62 4.26
N THR A 314 -26.93 -19.58 3.85
CA THR A 314 -25.79 -20.07 4.65
C THR A 314 -24.47 -19.33 4.41
N THR A 315 -24.28 -18.71 3.25
CA THR A 315 -22.98 -18.11 2.88
C THR A 315 -22.64 -16.86 3.69
N ALA A 316 -23.61 -15.97 3.93
CA ALA A 316 -23.35 -14.76 4.72
C ALA A 316 -23.01 -15.06 6.19
N PRO A 317 -23.76 -15.94 6.91
CA PRO A 317 -23.35 -16.38 8.25
C PRO A 317 -21.95 -17.01 8.29
N LEU A 318 -21.60 -17.82 7.28
CA LEU A 318 -20.27 -18.43 7.17
C LEU A 318 -19.16 -17.36 7.10
N VAL A 319 -19.27 -16.41 6.17
CA VAL A 319 -18.32 -15.30 6.02
C VAL A 319 -18.18 -14.52 7.33
N PHE A 320 -19.28 -14.16 7.99
CA PHE A 320 -19.24 -13.40 9.24
C PHE A 320 -18.66 -14.19 10.42
N SER A 321 -18.84 -15.51 10.46
CA SER A 321 -18.20 -16.36 11.46
C SER A 321 -16.69 -16.52 11.23
N CYS A 322 -16.23 -16.46 9.97
CA CYS A 322 -14.84 -16.66 9.60
C CYS A 322 -14.00 -15.38 9.68
N ILE A 323 -14.57 -14.21 9.35
CA ILE A 323 -13.82 -12.96 9.24
C ILE A 323 -13.09 -12.60 10.53
N ARG A 324 -13.72 -12.82 11.69
CA ARG A 324 -13.13 -12.46 12.98
C ARG A 324 -11.87 -13.30 13.30
N PRO A 325 -11.91 -14.64 13.28
CA PRO A 325 -10.70 -15.46 13.35
C PRO A 325 -9.66 -15.14 12.27
N PHE A 326 -10.11 -14.90 11.03
CA PHE A 326 -9.22 -14.62 9.90
C PHE A 326 -8.40 -13.35 10.13
N VAL A 327 -9.05 -12.25 10.53
CA VAL A 327 -8.42 -10.97 10.83
C VAL A 327 -7.40 -11.10 11.98
N PHE A 328 -7.77 -11.87 13.02
CA PHE A 328 -6.86 -12.16 14.13
C PHE A 328 -5.60 -12.87 13.63
N HIS A 329 -5.74 -14.01 12.93
CA HIS A 329 -4.58 -14.77 12.49
C HIS A 329 -3.75 -14.04 11.43
N THR A 330 -4.36 -13.23 10.58
CA THR A 330 -3.64 -12.38 9.63
C THR A 330 -2.79 -11.32 10.36
N THR A 331 -3.31 -10.71 11.43
CA THR A 331 -2.55 -9.76 12.24
C THR A 331 -1.37 -10.44 12.96
N GLN A 332 -1.56 -11.67 13.45
CA GLN A 332 -0.46 -12.47 14.00
C GLN A 332 0.57 -12.79 12.92
N PHE A 333 0.11 -13.28 11.77
CA PHE A 333 0.94 -13.68 10.64
C PHE A 333 1.80 -12.54 10.13
N THR A 334 1.25 -11.33 9.95
CA THR A 334 2.01 -10.15 9.50
C THR A 334 3.15 -9.80 10.45
N ARG A 335 2.97 -9.92 11.78
CA ARG A 335 4.05 -9.72 12.76
C ARG A 335 5.11 -10.79 12.66
N ASP A 336 4.71 -12.06 12.70
CA ASP A 336 5.62 -13.21 12.61
C ASP A 336 6.43 -13.14 11.30
N PHE A 337 5.77 -12.81 10.20
CA PHE A 337 6.35 -12.64 8.87
C PHE A 337 7.37 -11.50 8.83
N TYR A 338 7.06 -10.35 9.43
CA TYR A 338 7.99 -9.25 9.52
C TYR A 338 9.22 -9.60 10.37
N GLU A 339 9.00 -10.10 11.59
CA GLU A 339 10.09 -10.40 12.53
C GLU A 339 11.04 -11.45 11.97
N GLN A 340 10.51 -12.49 11.31
CA GLN A 340 11.27 -13.65 10.87
C GLN A 340 11.80 -13.55 9.44
N LEU A 341 11.21 -12.71 8.57
CA LEU A 341 11.64 -12.58 7.17
C LEU A 341 11.91 -11.14 6.73
N LEU A 342 10.98 -10.21 6.95
CA LEU A 342 11.08 -8.89 6.29
C LEU A 342 11.99 -7.91 7.02
N SER A 343 12.25 -8.13 8.31
CA SER A 343 13.03 -7.22 9.14
C SER A 343 14.49 -7.12 8.68
N ASP A 344 15.11 -5.95 8.91
CA ASP A 344 16.53 -5.73 8.63
C ASP A 344 17.44 -6.73 9.37
N PHE A 345 16.99 -7.22 10.52
CA PHE A 345 17.71 -8.26 11.26
C PHE A 345 17.57 -9.62 10.60
N ALA A 346 16.34 -10.04 10.27
CA ALA A 346 16.08 -11.32 9.61
C ALA A 346 16.79 -11.45 8.26
N ARG A 347 16.97 -10.34 7.54
CA ARG A 347 17.68 -10.31 6.25
C ARG A 347 19.18 -10.57 6.35
N ARG A 348 19.78 -10.41 7.53
CA ARG A 348 21.20 -10.72 7.77
C ARG A 348 21.47 -12.20 7.96
N THR A 349 20.41 -13.01 8.04
CA THR A 349 20.50 -14.45 8.23
C THR A 349 19.80 -15.17 7.08
N PRO A 350 20.33 -16.32 6.62
CA PRO A 350 19.64 -17.13 5.64
C PRO A 350 18.26 -17.53 6.19
N PRO A 351 17.22 -17.51 5.34
CA PRO A 351 15.87 -17.80 5.81
C PRO A 351 15.77 -19.26 6.26
N SER A 352 15.02 -19.50 7.33
CA SER A 352 14.76 -20.86 7.82
C SER A 352 13.73 -21.54 6.93
N GLU A 353 14.08 -22.70 6.38
CA GLU A 353 13.18 -23.50 5.55
C GLU A 353 11.89 -23.88 6.28
N THR A 354 11.98 -24.34 7.52
CA THR A 354 10.80 -24.72 8.32
C THR A 354 9.85 -23.55 8.50
N MET A 355 10.40 -22.34 8.63
CA MET A 355 9.62 -21.12 8.74
C MET A 355 8.92 -20.78 7.42
N ILE A 356 9.60 -20.89 6.27
CA ILE A 356 8.98 -20.66 4.96
C ILE A 356 7.86 -21.68 4.69
N VAL A 357 8.08 -22.96 5.00
CA VAL A 357 7.05 -24.00 4.88
C VAL A 357 5.83 -23.65 5.74
N LYS A 358 6.04 -23.18 6.98
CA LYS A 358 4.95 -22.71 7.85
C LYS A 358 4.20 -21.52 7.23
N LEU A 359 4.91 -20.56 6.63
CA LEU A 359 4.28 -19.41 5.99
C LEU A 359 3.44 -19.83 4.77
N LEU A 360 3.99 -20.67 3.90
CA LEU A 360 3.30 -21.21 2.74
C LEU A 360 2.05 -21.98 3.16
N SER A 361 2.17 -22.87 4.15
CA SER A 361 1.02 -23.61 4.70
C SER A 361 -0.07 -22.67 5.20
N THR A 362 0.30 -21.61 5.94
CA THR A 362 -0.66 -20.64 6.48
C THR A 362 -1.39 -19.90 5.35
N LEU A 363 -0.66 -19.45 4.33
CA LEU A 363 -1.24 -18.77 3.18
C LEU A 363 -2.14 -19.70 2.35
N SER A 364 -1.78 -20.96 2.19
CA SER A 364 -2.63 -21.97 1.54
C SER A 364 -3.92 -22.23 2.32
N THR A 365 -3.85 -22.27 3.66
CA THR A 365 -5.05 -22.36 4.51
C THR A 365 -5.92 -21.10 4.36
N MET A 366 -5.32 -19.90 4.31
CA MET A 366 -6.06 -18.65 4.06
C MET A 366 -6.74 -18.66 2.70
N GLN A 367 -6.05 -19.09 1.64
CA GLN A 367 -6.62 -19.21 0.29
C GLN A 367 -7.80 -20.18 0.30
N SER A 368 -7.65 -21.35 0.91
CA SER A 368 -8.71 -22.36 1.00
C SER A 368 -9.94 -21.79 1.71
N LEU A 369 -9.75 -21.09 2.84
CA LEU A 369 -10.84 -20.42 3.55
C LEU A 369 -11.55 -19.38 2.68
N ILE A 370 -10.82 -18.58 1.91
CA ILE A 370 -11.39 -17.61 0.98
C ILE A 370 -12.21 -18.33 -0.09
N SER A 371 -11.66 -19.39 -0.69
CA SER A 371 -12.36 -20.20 -1.70
C SER A 371 -13.66 -20.80 -1.16
N TYR A 372 -13.65 -21.40 0.03
CA TYR A 372 -14.87 -21.95 0.64
C TYR A 372 -15.88 -20.88 1.05
N CYS A 373 -15.42 -19.73 1.55
CA CYS A 373 -16.33 -18.67 1.99
C CYS A 373 -16.98 -17.94 0.82
N LEU A 374 -16.32 -17.88 -0.34
CA LEU A 374 -16.70 -17.01 -1.46
C LEU A 374 -16.95 -17.76 -2.78
N SER A 375 -16.91 -19.11 -2.81
CA SER A 375 -17.05 -19.90 -4.05
C SER A 375 -18.32 -19.59 -4.82
N ASP A 376 -19.40 -19.31 -4.10
CA ASP A 376 -20.75 -19.18 -4.67
C ASP A 376 -21.18 -17.71 -4.82
N ILE A 377 -20.25 -16.75 -4.64
CA ILE A 377 -20.55 -15.32 -4.72
C ILE A 377 -19.85 -14.70 -5.94
N GLU A 378 -20.65 -14.39 -6.95
CA GLU A 378 -20.23 -13.59 -8.10
C GLU A 378 -20.43 -12.10 -7.80
N PHE A 379 -19.36 -11.41 -7.43
CA PHE A 379 -19.42 -9.98 -7.11
C PHE A 379 -19.58 -9.14 -8.39
N PRO A 380 -20.67 -8.36 -8.54
CA PRO A 380 -20.79 -7.41 -9.63
C PRO A 380 -19.79 -6.26 -9.44
N ASP A 381 -19.44 -5.65 -10.57
CA ASP A 381 -18.58 -4.46 -10.62
C ASP A 381 -19.17 -3.33 -9.79
N ALA A 382 -18.32 -2.65 -9.02
CA ALA A 382 -18.73 -1.51 -8.19
C ALA A 382 -19.46 -0.42 -8.99
N ALA A 383 -19.08 -0.20 -10.26
CA ALA A 383 -19.75 0.73 -11.16
C ALA A 383 -21.21 0.34 -11.44
N ALA A 384 -21.49 -0.96 -11.59
CA ALA A 384 -22.83 -1.46 -11.90
C ALA A 384 -23.82 -1.27 -10.74
N ILE A 385 -23.33 -1.17 -9.51
CA ILE A 385 -24.17 -1.08 -8.31
C ILE A 385 -24.34 0.34 -7.76
N ARG A 386 -23.67 1.36 -8.34
CA ARG A 386 -23.70 2.75 -7.82
C ARG A 386 -25.09 3.37 -7.78
N HIS A 387 -25.97 2.97 -8.68
CA HIS A 387 -27.32 3.53 -8.82
C HIS A 387 -28.39 2.72 -8.09
N ILE A 388 -28.00 1.64 -7.42
CA ILE A 388 -28.91 0.73 -6.73
C ILE A 388 -29.22 1.28 -5.33
N SER A 389 -30.47 1.19 -4.90
CA SER A 389 -30.88 1.65 -3.57
C SER A 389 -30.24 0.82 -2.46
N ASN A 390 -29.99 1.40 -1.28
CA ASN A 390 -29.43 0.67 -0.13
C ASN A 390 -30.27 -0.54 0.29
N ALA A 391 -31.60 -0.46 0.16
CA ALA A 391 -32.49 -1.59 0.47
C ALA A 391 -32.26 -2.75 -0.50
N GLU A 392 -32.07 -2.45 -1.78
CA GLU A 392 -31.83 -3.44 -2.82
C GLU A 392 -30.40 -4.01 -2.73
N LEU A 393 -29.39 -3.19 -2.43
CA LEU A 393 -28.02 -3.67 -2.15
C LEU A 393 -28.00 -4.70 -1.02
N ARG A 394 -28.82 -4.51 0.02
CA ARG A 394 -28.92 -5.42 1.18
C ARG A 394 -29.80 -6.65 0.92
N SER A 395 -30.49 -6.71 -0.23
CA SER A 395 -31.37 -7.84 -0.57
C SER A 395 -30.63 -9.03 -1.17
N ARG A 396 -29.41 -8.81 -1.67
CA ARG A 396 -28.58 -9.82 -2.36
C ARG A 396 -27.20 -9.91 -1.72
N VAL A 397 -26.65 -11.12 -1.60
CA VAL A 397 -25.39 -11.39 -0.89
C VAL A 397 -24.20 -10.75 -1.61
N GLU A 398 -24.20 -10.80 -2.94
CA GLU A 398 -23.17 -10.27 -3.84
C GLU A 398 -23.07 -8.73 -3.85
N THR A 399 -24.16 -8.04 -3.49
CA THR A 399 -24.21 -6.58 -3.37
C THR A 399 -24.17 -6.09 -1.93
N PHE A 400 -24.26 -6.99 -0.94
CA PHE A 400 -24.35 -6.62 0.46
C PHE A 400 -23.03 -5.98 0.93
N PRO A 401 -23.01 -4.69 1.35
CA PRO A 401 -21.77 -3.95 1.60
C PRO A 401 -20.86 -4.59 2.65
N GLU A 402 -21.44 -5.16 3.70
CA GLU A 402 -20.73 -5.82 4.78
C GLU A 402 -20.01 -7.09 4.30
N ILE A 403 -20.64 -7.89 3.43
CA ILE A 403 -20.03 -9.08 2.82
C ILE A 403 -18.94 -8.68 1.83
N ARG A 404 -19.19 -7.68 0.98
CA ARG A 404 -18.19 -7.12 0.07
C ARG A 404 -16.95 -6.63 0.83
N SER A 405 -17.14 -5.96 1.97
CA SER A 405 -16.04 -5.49 2.82
C SER A 405 -15.25 -6.65 3.43
N CYS A 406 -15.92 -7.71 3.89
CA CYS A 406 -15.25 -8.91 4.41
C CYS A 406 -14.46 -9.63 3.29
N ALA A 407 -15.08 -9.82 2.13
CA ALA A 407 -14.46 -10.42 0.96
C ALA A 407 -13.22 -9.63 0.52
N PHE A 408 -13.33 -8.30 0.43
CA PHE A 408 -12.19 -7.43 0.14
C PHE A 408 -11.06 -7.61 1.17
N ALA A 409 -11.37 -7.50 2.46
CA ALA A 409 -10.37 -7.60 3.53
C ALA A 409 -9.63 -8.95 3.51
N MET A 410 -10.35 -10.07 3.34
CA MET A 410 -9.75 -11.40 3.27
C MET A 410 -8.89 -11.57 2.02
N THR A 411 -9.42 -11.16 0.87
CA THR A 411 -8.77 -11.31 -0.43
C THR A 411 -7.51 -10.45 -0.52
N VAL A 412 -7.59 -9.18 -0.11
CA VAL A 412 -6.44 -8.26 -0.14
C VAL A 412 -5.34 -8.74 0.80
N ALA A 413 -5.69 -9.26 1.97
CA ALA A 413 -4.70 -9.78 2.92
C ALA A 413 -3.92 -10.96 2.34
N PHE A 414 -4.62 -11.97 1.83
CA PHE A 414 -3.98 -13.14 1.21
C PHE A 414 -3.13 -12.75 0.00
N ALA A 415 -3.71 -12.03 -0.97
CA ALA A 415 -3.02 -11.64 -2.20
C ALA A 415 -1.78 -10.78 -1.92
N SER A 416 -1.87 -9.83 -0.99
CA SER A 416 -0.71 -8.98 -0.68
C SER A 416 0.42 -9.77 -0.01
N LEU A 417 0.08 -10.68 0.91
CA LEU A 417 1.07 -11.46 1.65
C LEU A 417 1.75 -12.53 0.80
N SER A 418 1.01 -13.18 -0.11
CA SER A 418 1.58 -14.15 -1.04
C SER A 418 2.60 -13.49 -1.98
N LEU A 419 2.24 -12.34 -2.56
CA LEU A 419 3.15 -11.58 -3.43
C LEU A 419 4.38 -11.07 -2.66
N THR A 420 4.19 -10.57 -1.44
CA THR A 420 5.27 -10.11 -0.58
C THR A 420 6.25 -11.25 -0.24
N LEU A 421 5.74 -12.45 0.06
CA LEU A 421 6.57 -13.63 0.33
C LEU A 421 7.41 -14.01 -0.88
N HIS A 422 6.78 -14.14 -2.05
CA HIS A 422 7.49 -14.48 -3.29
C HIS A 422 8.63 -13.51 -3.57
N ARG A 423 8.34 -12.20 -3.56
CA ARG A 423 9.33 -11.15 -3.83
C ARG A 423 10.48 -11.15 -2.84
N GLU A 424 10.20 -11.32 -1.55
CA GLU A 424 11.26 -11.37 -0.53
C GLU A 424 12.16 -12.59 -0.73
N LEU A 425 11.60 -13.75 -1.11
CA LEU A 425 12.41 -14.93 -1.38
C LEU A 425 13.26 -14.79 -2.65
N GLU A 426 12.75 -14.14 -3.69
CA GLU A 426 13.52 -13.83 -4.90
C GLU A 426 14.64 -12.83 -4.64
N GLU A 427 14.37 -11.76 -3.89
CA GLU A 427 15.41 -10.79 -3.53
C GLU A 427 16.53 -11.38 -2.66
N ARG A 428 16.17 -12.27 -1.74
CA ARG A 428 17.17 -13.01 -0.95
C ARG A 428 17.99 -13.95 -1.82
N ALA A 429 17.38 -14.60 -2.81
CA ALA A 429 18.09 -15.45 -3.75
C ALA A 429 19.08 -14.64 -4.61
N MET A 430 18.65 -13.49 -5.14
CA MET A 430 19.51 -12.57 -5.90
C MET A 430 20.66 -12.02 -5.05
N SER A 431 20.37 -11.61 -3.82
CA SER A 431 21.40 -11.10 -2.89
C SER A 431 22.45 -12.18 -2.58
N THR A 432 22.00 -13.41 -2.31
CA THR A 432 22.91 -14.55 -2.07
C THR A 432 23.75 -14.86 -3.32
N ALA A 433 23.18 -14.77 -4.52
CA ALA A 433 23.91 -14.98 -5.76
C ALA A 433 24.98 -13.90 -6.00
N ASN A 434 24.65 -12.63 -5.73
CA ASN A 434 25.59 -11.52 -5.84
C ASN A 434 26.73 -11.62 -4.81
N GLU A 435 26.42 -11.97 -3.56
CA GLU A 435 27.45 -12.20 -2.53
C GLU A 435 28.41 -13.33 -2.93
N LEU A 436 27.90 -14.42 -3.51
CA LEU A 436 28.74 -15.51 -4.02
C LEU A 436 29.60 -15.05 -5.21
N PHE A 437 29.07 -14.23 -6.10
CA PHE A 437 29.82 -13.68 -7.23
C PHE A 437 30.95 -12.76 -6.78
N GLU A 438 30.69 -11.85 -5.83
CA GLU A 438 31.68 -10.90 -5.31
C GLU A 438 32.74 -11.58 -4.42
N SER A 439 32.37 -12.64 -3.70
CA SER A 439 33.27 -13.37 -2.80
C SER A 439 34.09 -14.47 -3.50
N THR A 440 33.94 -14.65 -4.82
CA THR A 440 34.76 -15.59 -5.59
C THR A 440 35.95 -14.87 -6.23
N PRO A 441 37.18 -14.89 -5.65
CA PRO A 441 38.35 -14.47 -6.37
C PRO A 441 38.59 -15.41 -7.57
N LEU A 442 39.19 -14.86 -8.64
CA LEU A 442 39.62 -15.50 -9.89
C LEU A 442 40.55 -16.74 -9.75
N HIS A 443 40.67 -17.33 -8.57
CA HIS A 443 41.51 -18.50 -8.31
C HIS A 443 40.71 -19.68 -7.74
N VAL A 444 40.55 -20.67 -8.63
CA VAL A 444 40.43 -22.11 -8.35
C VAL A 444 39.14 -22.56 -7.67
N GLY A 445 38.18 -22.96 -8.51
CA GLY A 445 37.52 -24.28 -8.47
C GLY A 445 37.12 -24.87 -7.11
N CYS A 446 36.68 -24.05 -6.14
CA CYS A 446 36.24 -24.57 -4.85
C CYS A 446 34.84 -25.17 -5.03
N LEU A 447 34.78 -26.50 -5.15
CA LEU A 447 33.54 -27.27 -5.17
C LEU A 447 32.73 -26.93 -3.93
N MET A 448 31.60 -26.23 -4.12
CA MET A 448 30.63 -26.00 -3.04
C MET A 448 30.28 -27.34 -2.38
N PRO A 449 30.30 -27.43 -1.04
CA PRO A 449 29.92 -28.64 -0.31
C PRO A 449 28.55 -29.16 -0.79
N SER A 450 28.39 -30.48 -0.89
CA SER A 450 27.15 -31.12 -1.35
C SER A 450 25.93 -30.69 -0.52
N THR A 451 26.13 -30.42 0.76
CA THR A 451 25.11 -29.89 1.69
C THR A 451 24.61 -28.50 1.31
N THR A 452 25.50 -27.62 0.84
CA THR A 452 25.14 -26.26 0.39
C THR A 452 24.35 -26.30 -0.92
N LYS A 453 24.74 -27.16 -1.86
CA LYS A 453 23.96 -27.37 -3.10
C LYS A 453 22.56 -27.89 -2.81
N TRP A 454 22.44 -28.83 -1.88
CA TRP A 454 21.14 -29.40 -1.51
C TRP A 454 20.23 -28.38 -0.82
N ALA A 455 20.77 -27.57 0.08
CA ALA A 455 20.03 -26.47 0.71
C ALA A 455 19.56 -25.43 -0.34
N GLN A 456 20.39 -25.12 -1.34
CA GLN A 456 20.02 -24.25 -2.45
C GLN A 456 18.88 -24.84 -3.29
N THR A 457 18.92 -26.14 -3.60
CA THR A 457 17.83 -26.82 -4.34
C THR A 457 16.52 -26.80 -3.56
N ARG A 458 16.54 -27.05 -2.25
CA ARG A 458 15.34 -27.00 -1.40
C ARG A 458 14.76 -25.59 -1.35
N MET A 459 15.62 -24.58 -1.16
CA MET A 459 15.21 -23.18 -1.22
C MET A 459 14.63 -22.78 -2.57
N ALA A 460 15.18 -23.28 -3.68
CA ALA A 460 14.61 -23.09 -5.01
C ALA A 460 13.21 -23.72 -5.14
N SER A 461 12.99 -24.91 -4.57
CA SER A 461 11.66 -25.54 -4.55
C SER A 461 10.65 -24.73 -3.74
N LEU A 462 11.04 -24.15 -2.60
CA LEU A 462 10.14 -23.30 -1.80
C LEU A 462 9.80 -21.99 -2.51
N ARG A 463 10.76 -21.41 -3.24
CA ARG A 463 10.51 -20.24 -4.10
C ARG A 463 9.50 -20.55 -5.20
N GLN A 464 9.65 -21.71 -5.83
CA GLN A 464 8.72 -22.18 -6.85
C GLN A 464 7.30 -22.37 -6.28
N GLN A 465 7.18 -22.94 -5.07
CA GLN A 465 5.88 -23.06 -4.40
C GLN A 465 5.28 -21.68 -4.06
N ALA A 466 6.09 -20.71 -3.62
CA ALA A 466 5.63 -19.35 -3.38
C ALA A 466 5.15 -18.68 -4.68
N TYR A 467 5.86 -18.89 -5.78
CA TYR A 467 5.47 -18.42 -7.11
C TYR A 467 4.13 -19.04 -7.57
N GLU A 468 3.98 -20.37 -7.45
CA GLU A 468 2.74 -21.07 -7.79
C GLU A 468 1.54 -20.55 -6.97
N LEU A 469 1.76 -20.23 -5.70
CA LEU A 469 0.77 -19.64 -4.81
C LEU A 469 0.38 -18.20 -5.20
N VAL A 470 1.33 -17.41 -5.72
CA VAL A 470 1.03 -16.07 -6.27
C VAL A 470 0.22 -16.20 -7.55
N CYS A 471 0.58 -17.12 -8.45
CA CYS A 471 -0.16 -17.39 -9.67
C CYS A 471 -1.60 -17.87 -9.36
N SER A 472 -1.79 -18.70 -8.34
CA SER A 472 -3.13 -19.14 -7.92
C SER A 472 -3.98 -18.01 -7.30
N ALA A 473 -3.35 -16.91 -6.87
CA ALA A 473 -4.03 -15.71 -6.33
C ALA A 473 -4.45 -14.70 -7.42
N VAL A 474 -4.14 -14.94 -8.70
CA VAL A 474 -4.53 -14.06 -9.81
C VAL A 474 -6.07 -13.89 -9.93
N PRO A 475 -6.91 -14.93 -9.77
CA PRO A 475 -8.37 -14.76 -9.72
C PRO A 475 -8.85 -13.94 -8.51
N ASP A 476 -8.10 -13.98 -7.40
CA ASP A 476 -8.38 -13.19 -6.21
C ASP A 476 -8.15 -11.69 -6.47
N LEU A 477 -7.15 -11.35 -7.29
CA LEU A 477 -6.93 -9.98 -7.77
C LEU A 477 -8.11 -9.45 -8.60
N GLN A 478 -8.65 -10.27 -9.51
CA GLN A 478 -9.86 -9.93 -10.26
C GLN A 478 -11.01 -9.57 -9.30
N ARG A 479 -11.21 -10.36 -8.23
CA ARG A 479 -12.25 -10.09 -7.24
C ARG A 479 -12.04 -8.76 -6.52
N ILE A 480 -10.80 -8.43 -6.13
CA ILE A 480 -10.45 -7.14 -5.52
C ILE A 480 -10.87 -6.00 -6.46
N LEU A 481 -10.48 -6.07 -7.73
CA LEU A 481 -10.78 -5.06 -8.75
C LEU A 481 -12.29 -4.89 -9.00
N CYS A 482 -13.09 -5.95 -8.88
CA CYS A 482 -14.55 -5.88 -8.98
C CYS A 482 -15.21 -5.24 -7.75
N ILE A 483 -14.68 -5.51 -6.56
CA ILE A 483 -15.25 -5.04 -5.30
C ILE A 483 -14.94 -3.55 -5.08
N GLU A 484 -13.74 -3.12 -5.47
CA GLU A 484 -13.22 -1.78 -5.20
C GLU A 484 -13.97 -0.68 -5.95
N SER A 485 -14.23 0.43 -5.26
CA SER A 485 -14.92 1.61 -5.83
C SER A 485 -13.93 2.74 -6.05
N TYR A 486 -13.60 3.05 -7.31
CA TYR A 486 -12.72 4.16 -7.67
C TYR A 486 -13.49 5.46 -7.99
N PRO A 487 -12.99 6.66 -7.65
CA PRO A 487 -11.68 6.97 -7.05
C PRO A 487 -11.67 6.92 -5.51
N LEU A 488 -12.75 6.41 -4.90
CA LEU A 488 -13.03 6.43 -3.47
C LEU A 488 -12.26 5.36 -2.67
N SER A 489 -11.16 4.78 -3.15
CA SER A 489 -10.47 3.75 -2.38
C SER A 489 -9.42 4.33 -1.44
N GLY A 490 -9.84 4.48 -0.19
CA GLY A 490 -9.05 4.63 1.02
C GLY A 490 -8.59 3.27 1.53
N ASN A 491 -7.44 2.87 1.05
CA ASN A 491 -6.42 2.17 1.81
C ASN A 491 -5.16 2.36 1.00
N ALA A 492 -4.17 3.08 1.52
CA ALA A 492 -2.87 3.19 0.85
C ALA A 492 -2.28 1.80 0.54
N VAL A 493 -2.64 0.81 1.37
CA VAL A 493 -2.39 -0.64 1.19
C VAL A 493 -2.92 -1.19 -0.14
N ALA A 494 -4.14 -0.82 -0.54
CA ALA A 494 -4.75 -1.36 -1.76
C ALA A 494 -3.98 -0.86 -2.99
N TRP A 495 -3.66 0.44 -3.03
CA TRP A 495 -2.97 1.03 -4.18
C TRP A 495 -1.54 0.54 -4.37
N SER A 496 -0.73 0.54 -3.31
CA SER A 496 0.64 0.03 -3.40
C SER A 496 0.63 -1.45 -3.80
N ASN A 497 -0.30 -2.22 -3.23
CA ASN A 497 -0.49 -3.62 -3.59
C ASN A 497 -0.90 -3.81 -5.05
N LEU A 498 -1.84 -3.02 -5.58
CA LEU A 498 -2.26 -3.10 -6.98
C LEU A 498 -1.13 -2.74 -7.95
N ALA A 499 -0.36 -1.69 -7.66
CA ALA A 499 0.83 -1.34 -8.45
C ALA A 499 1.87 -2.48 -8.42
N ASP A 500 2.02 -3.13 -7.27
CA ASP A 500 2.90 -4.27 -7.10
C ASP A 500 2.46 -5.51 -7.89
N TRP A 501 1.16 -5.81 -7.86
CA TRP A 501 0.56 -6.85 -8.69
C TRP A 501 0.71 -6.57 -10.18
N ALA A 502 0.51 -5.31 -10.59
CA ALA A 502 0.67 -4.88 -11.97
C ALA A 502 2.11 -5.05 -12.45
N LYS A 503 3.09 -4.68 -11.62
CA LYS A 503 4.49 -4.92 -11.90
C LYS A 503 4.79 -6.40 -12.05
N PHE A 504 4.31 -7.24 -11.11
CA PHE A 504 4.51 -8.69 -11.17
C PHE A 504 3.94 -9.29 -12.47
N LEU A 505 2.70 -8.95 -12.82
CA LEU A 505 2.08 -9.46 -14.04
C LEU A 505 2.80 -8.98 -15.30
N ALA A 506 3.26 -7.72 -15.33
CA ALA A 506 4.08 -7.22 -16.44
C ALA A 506 5.39 -7.99 -16.57
N ASP A 507 6.08 -8.26 -15.45
CA ASP A 507 7.33 -9.04 -15.44
C ASP A 507 7.09 -10.50 -15.93
N GLU A 508 5.93 -11.09 -15.60
CA GLU A 508 5.50 -12.40 -16.11
C GLU A 508 5.20 -12.40 -17.61
N ALA A 509 4.55 -11.34 -18.11
CA ALA A 509 4.28 -11.18 -19.54
C ALA A 509 5.58 -10.97 -20.33
N ASP A 510 6.53 -10.20 -19.80
CA ASP A 510 7.86 -10.04 -20.39
C ASP A 510 8.60 -11.39 -20.47
N SER A 511 8.56 -12.18 -19.39
CA SER A 511 9.22 -13.48 -19.32
C SER A 511 8.58 -14.53 -20.24
N SER A 512 7.25 -14.48 -20.38
CA SER A 512 6.48 -15.42 -21.21
C SER A 512 6.39 -15.01 -22.68
N GLY A 513 6.88 -13.82 -23.04
CA GLY A 513 6.78 -13.26 -24.40
C GLY A 513 5.36 -12.82 -24.79
N GLY A 514 4.52 -12.46 -23.81
CA GLY A 514 3.18 -11.93 -24.02
C GLY A 514 2.19 -12.27 -22.90
N ILE A 515 0.99 -11.71 -23.00
CA ILE A 515 -0.10 -11.97 -22.06
C ILE A 515 -0.75 -13.34 -22.38
N PRO A 516 -0.93 -14.23 -21.39
CA PRO A 516 -1.78 -15.42 -21.56
C PRO A 516 -3.25 -15.04 -21.77
N ASP A 517 -3.97 -15.72 -22.67
CA ASP A 517 -5.38 -15.40 -22.98
C ASP A 517 -6.28 -15.35 -21.74
N THR A 518 -6.03 -16.22 -20.75
CA THR A 518 -6.75 -16.28 -19.48
C THR A 518 -6.55 -15.06 -18.58
N HIS A 519 -5.44 -14.32 -18.77
CA HIS A 519 -5.06 -13.17 -17.94
C HIS A 519 -5.39 -11.83 -18.60
N PHE A 520 -5.73 -11.80 -19.89
CA PHE A 520 -6.05 -10.56 -20.60
C PHE A 520 -7.08 -9.65 -19.88
N PRO A 521 -8.22 -10.17 -19.37
CA PRO A 521 -9.21 -9.34 -18.66
C PRO A 521 -8.65 -8.68 -17.40
N ILE A 522 -7.69 -9.33 -16.73
CA ILE A 522 -7.05 -8.82 -15.51
C ILE A 522 -6.10 -7.68 -15.87
N PHE A 523 -5.31 -7.82 -16.93
CA PHE A 523 -4.43 -6.75 -17.41
C PHE A 523 -5.22 -5.48 -17.76
N GLU A 524 -6.32 -5.63 -18.50
CA GLU A 524 -7.19 -4.51 -18.87
C GLU A 524 -7.80 -3.83 -17.63
N ARG A 525 -8.38 -4.62 -16.72
CA ARG A 525 -8.97 -4.10 -15.48
C ARG A 525 -7.95 -3.42 -14.58
N LEU A 526 -6.76 -3.99 -14.46
CA LEU A 526 -5.70 -3.45 -13.64
C LEU A 526 -5.14 -2.15 -14.23
N GLY A 527 -4.90 -2.11 -15.56
CA GLY A 527 -4.52 -0.89 -16.25
C GLY A 527 -5.56 0.23 -16.07
N ASN A 528 -6.84 -0.11 -16.20
CA ASN A 528 -7.94 0.83 -15.95
C ASN A 528 -7.97 1.30 -14.49
N ALA A 529 -7.84 0.40 -13.52
CA ALA A 529 -7.81 0.75 -12.10
C ALA A 529 -6.66 1.72 -11.76
N LEU A 530 -5.45 1.48 -12.29
CA LEU A 530 -4.29 2.35 -12.09
C LEU A 530 -4.46 3.72 -12.77
N LYS A 531 -5.04 3.77 -13.97
CA LYS A 531 -5.42 5.03 -14.66
C LYS A 531 -6.45 5.84 -13.88
N PHE A 532 -7.43 5.16 -13.27
CA PHE A 532 -8.40 5.77 -12.36
C PHE A 532 -7.74 6.28 -11.07
N ALA A 533 -6.79 5.51 -10.50
CA ALA A 533 -5.96 5.93 -9.37
C ALA A 533 -5.25 7.25 -9.63
N GLY A 534 -4.86 7.45 -10.89
CA GLY A 534 -4.26 8.67 -11.42
C GLY A 534 -5.03 9.94 -11.09
N TYR A 535 -6.34 9.86 -10.81
CA TYR A 535 -7.13 11.00 -10.36
C TYR A 535 -6.66 11.57 -9.00
N SER A 536 -6.27 10.69 -8.07
CA SER A 536 -5.96 11.05 -6.68
C SER A 536 -4.48 10.96 -6.35
N GLN A 537 -3.75 10.09 -7.04
CA GLN A 537 -2.34 9.80 -6.80
C GLN A 537 -1.54 9.94 -8.10
N VAL A 538 -0.37 10.58 -8.00
CA VAL A 538 0.55 10.74 -9.13
C VAL A 538 1.91 10.20 -8.72
N SER A 539 2.47 9.34 -9.55
CA SER A 539 3.80 8.79 -9.33
C SER A 539 4.42 8.38 -10.66
N LEU A 540 5.66 8.80 -10.92
CA LEU A 540 6.42 8.35 -12.08
C LEU A 540 6.58 6.83 -12.13
N HIS A 541 6.56 6.17 -10.97
CA HIS A 541 6.60 4.71 -10.91
C HIS A 541 5.29 4.09 -11.44
N LEU A 542 4.15 4.69 -11.07
CA LEU A 542 2.83 4.27 -11.52
C LEU A 542 2.69 4.45 -13.03
N ASP A 543 3.12 5.59 -13.57
CA ASP A 543 3.06 5.87 -15.01
C ASP A 543 3.82 4.83 -15.83
N ARG A 544 5.04 4.49 -15.39
CA ARG A 544 5.84 3.44 -16.05
C ARG A 544 5.15 2.08 -16.04
N ILE A 545 4.44 1.73 -14.97
CA ILE A 545 3.71 0.48 -14.89
C ILE A 545 2.50 0.50 -15.84
N ILE A 546 1.75 1.60 -15.86
CA ILE A 546 0.61 1.77 -16.76
C ILE A 546 1.06 1.66 -18.22
N ASP A 547 2.12 2.36 -18.61
CA ASP A 547 2.64 2.34 -19.97
C ASP A 547 3.12 0.94 -20.38
N ARG A 548 3.71 0.18 -19.44
CA ARG A 548 4.07 -1.24 -19.65
C ARG A 548 2.83 -2.11 -19.87
N LEU A 549 1.81 -1.98 -19.03
CA LEU A 549 0.57 -2.74 -19.18
C LEU A 549 -0.11 -2.43 -20.54
N ASP A 550 -0.22 -1.15 -20.90
CA ASP A 550 -0.81 -0.72 -22.16
C ASP A 550 -0.04 -1.27 -23.37
N SER A 551 1.29 -1.33 -23.29
CA SER A 551 2.14 -1.92 -24.32
C SER A 551 1.85 -3.42 -24.51
N HIS A 552 1.71 -4.16 -23.41
CA HIS A 552 1.37 -5.59 -23.47
C HIS A 552 -0.05 -5.82 -24.01
N ILE A 553 -1.03 -5.02 -23.58
CA ILE A 553 -2.42 -5.09 -24.04
C ILE A 553 -2.47 -4.81 -25.55
N ALA A 554 -1.80 -3.76 -26.03
CA ALA A 554 -1.73 -3.43 -27.45
C ALA A 554 -1.09 -4.55 -28.28
N ALA A 555 0.02 -5.12 -27.80
CA ALA A 555 0.68 -6.25 -28.45
C ALA A 555 -0.23 -7.50 -28.54
N TYR A 556 -0.98 -7.80 -27.48
CA TYR A 556 -1.95 -8.89 -27.46
C TYR A 556 -3.09 -8.68 -28.45
N CYS A 557 -3.68 -7.47 -28.48
CA CYS A 557 -4.75 -7.12 -29.43
C CYS A 557 -4.27 -7.21 -30.88
N LEU A 558 -3.04 -6.78 -31.18
CA LEU A 558 -2.44 -6.89 -32.50
C LEU A 558 -2.26 -8.37 -32.91
N LYS A 559 -1.67 -9.19 -32.04
CA LYS A 559 -1.49 -10.63 -32.28
C LYS A 559 -2.82 -11.35 -32.53
N THR A 560 -3.83 -11.05 -31.72
CA THR A 560 -5.18 -11.64 -31.86
C THR A 560 -5.85 -11.21 -33.15
N SER A 561 -5.70 -9.94 -33.55
CA SER A 561 -6.25 -9.41 -34.80
C SER A 561 -5.61 -10.07 -36.02
N VAL A 562 -4.27 -10.20 -36.04
CA VAL A 562 -3.52 -10.87 -37.12
C VAL A 562 -3.94 -12.33 -37.27
N ASN A 563 -4.13 -13.05 -36.16
CA ASN A 563 -4.55 -14.46 -36.18
C ASN A 563 -5.97 -14.67 -36.72
N LYS A 564 -6.85 -13.66 -36.66
CA LYS A 564 -8.21 -13.70 -37.22
C LYS A 564 -8.28 -13.40 -38.72
N VAL A 565 -7.22 -12.83 -39.30
CA VAL A 565 -7.18 -12.48 -40.73
C VAL A 565 -7.33 -13.72 -41.65
N PRO A 566 -6.66 -14.85 -41.41
CA PRO A 566 -6.83 -16.06 -42.23
C PRO A 566 -8.24 -16.67 -42.17
N GLU A 567 -8.96 -16.52 -41.05
CA GLU A 567 -10.34 -17.03 -40.91
C GLU A 567 -11.33 -16.23 -41.77
N LEU A 568 -11.08 -14.94 -41.99
CA LEU A 568 -11.88 -14.10 -42.90
C LEU A 568 -11.65 -14.46 -44.38
N PHE A 569 -10.47 -14.97 -44.73
CA PHE A 569 -10.15 -15.45 -46.08
C PHE A 569 -10.58 -16.89 -46.35
N LEU A 570 -11.02 -17.64 -45.32
CA LEU A 570 -11.46 -19.03 -45.42
C LEU A 570 -12.99 -19.20 -45.31
N GLN A 571 -13.77 -18.11 -45.25
CA GLN A 571 -15.22 -18.25 -45.44
C GLN A 571 -15.50 -18.54 -46.93
N PRO A 572 -16.03 -19.73 -47.28
CA PRO A 572 -16.41 -20.00 -48.65
C PRO A 572 -17.57 -19.06 -49.00
N GLU A 573 -17.49 -18.44 -50.18
CA GLU A 573 -18.56 -17.62 -50.76
C GLU A 573 -19.92 -18.29 -50.54
N ARG A 574 -20.68 -17.84 -49.53
CA ARG A 574 -22.13 -18.04 -49.53
C ARG A 574 -22.64 -17.14 -50.64
N THR A 575 -22.75 -17.73 -51.83
CA THR A 575 -23.58 -17.21 -52.91
C THR A 575 -25.02 -17.14 -52.40
N ASP A 576 -25.39 -16.02 -51.80
CA ASP A 576 -26.79 -15.66 -51.58
C ASP A 576 -27.42 -15.40 -52.95
N ALA A 577 -27.97 -16.47 -53.51
CA ALA A 577 -28.99 -16.38 -54.55
C ALA A 577 -30.30 -15.88 -53.93
N SER A 578 -30.37 -14.58 -53.64
CA SER A 578 -31.64 -13.87 -53.38
C SER A 578 -31.48 -12.36 -53.56
N MET A 579 -31.12 -11.94 -54.77
CA MET A 579 -31.35 -10.57 -55.24
C MET A 579 -32.21 -10.62 -56.50
N SER A 580 -33.49 -10.89 -56.31
CA SER A 580 -34.53 -10.67 -57.31
C SER A 580 -35.70 -9.91 -56.68
N PHE A 581 -35.49 -8.65 -56.29
CA PHE A 581 -36.60 -7.73 -56.07
C PHE A 581 -36.17 -6.26 -56.07
N LEU A 582 -35.66 -5.73 -57.18
CA LEU A 582 -35.52 -4.28 -57.34
C LEU A 582 -35.44 -3.90 -58.82
N LEU A 583 -36.52 -4.12 -59.59
CA LEU A 583 -36.84 -3.33 -60.79
C LEU A 583 -38.34 -3.44 -61.06
N ASP A 584 -39.12 -2.56 -60.43
CA ASP A 584 -40.29 -1.98 -61.09
C ASP A 584 -40.48 -0.55 -60.59
N GLY A 585 -40.36 0.39 -61.53
CA GLY A 585 -40.40 1.82 -61.28
C GLY A 585 -41.81 2.38 -61.23
N SER A 586 -41.99 3.45 -60.43
CA SER A 586 -43.13 4.35 -60.57
C SER A 586 -42.99 5.61 -59.72
N TRP A 587 -42.85 6.75 -60.44
CA TRP A 587 -43.21 8.14 -60.12
C TRP A 587 -42.46 8.87 -58.98
N MET A 588 -41.60 9.86 -59.29
CA MET A 588 -41.88 11.29 -59.60
C MET A 588 -42.47 12.11 -58.43
N MET A 589 -41.68 13.14 -58.02
CA MET A 589 -42.07 14.49 -57.57
C MET A 589 -42.97 14.58 -56.30
N THR A 590 -42.87 15.48 -55.33
CA THR A 590 -42.27 16.81 -55.17
C THR A 590 -42.52 17.25 -53.70
N ASP A 591 -41.69 18.18 -53.22
CA ASP A 591 -42.02 19.30 -52.33
C ASP A 591 -42.47 19.13 -50.86
N SER A 592 -41.56 19.56 -49.98
CA SER A 592 -41.69 20.64 -48.97
C SER A 592 -43.03 20.93 -48.28
N SER A 593 -43.03 20.86 -46.95
CA SER A 593 -43.62 21.82 -45.98
C SER A 593 -43.32 21.28 -44.56
N ILE A 594 -42.59 21.96 -43.68
CA ILE A 594 -42.96 23.11 -42.83
C ILE A 594 -44.30 22.94 -42.09
N GLY A 595 -44.21 22.82 -40.76
CA GLY A 595 -45.22 23.32 -39.80
C GLY A 595 -45.99 22.25 -39.04
N MET A 596 -45.58 21.91 -37.80
CA MET A 596 -45.99 22.55 -36.54
C MET A 596 -45.30 21.88 -35.35
#